data_AF-A0A380FEK9-F1
#
_entry.id   AF-A0A380FEK9-F1
#
_cell.length_a   1.000
_cell.length_b   1.000
_cell.length_c   1.000
_cell.angle_alpha   90.00
_cell.angle_beta   90.00
_cell.angle_gamma   90.00
#
_symmetry.space_group_name_H-M   'P 1'
#
loop_
_entity.id
_entity.type
_entity.pdbx_description
1 polymer ?
#
loop_
_entity_poly.entity_id
_entity_poly.type
_entity_poly.pdbx_seq_one_letter_code
_entity_poly.pdbx_strand_id
1 'polypeptide(L)'
;MRTEWITYSVMPTLLVSHMVSFDMERILRLMRPSKDEVLIKESGMHAVENFIMSRYQMYWQIYFHPVSRGGEVLLNNCLKRAKQLYDEGYHFKMEPTDFIPFFEGTMTIEQYIELDEAVVVYYLKAWVREDDEILSDLSRRFINRDLFKHMPFDGSIITITELTDFIYSS
;
A
#
# COMPACT_ATOMS: atom_id res chain seq x y z
N MET A 1 4.63 11.80 -21.92
CA MET A 1 4.51 11.73 -20.44
C MET A 1 3.05 11.49 -20.12
N ARG A 2 2.68 10.38 -19.45
CA ARG A 2 1.26 10.15 -19.12
C ARG A 2 0.85 11.00 -17.90
N THR A 3 -0.37 11.50 -17.88
CA THR A 3 -0.86 12.45 -16.86
C THR A 3 -0.99 11.80 -15.48
N GLU A 4 -1.22 10.48 -15.41
CA GLU A 4 -1.32 9.77 -14.13
C GLU A 4 -0.04 9.90 -13.27
N TRP A 5 1.15 9.92 -13.88
CA TRP A 5 2.42 9.99 -13.15
C TRP A 5 2.63 11.33 -12.45
N ILE A 6 2.01 12.39 -12.94
CA ILE A 6 2.08 13.72 -12.34
C ILE A 6 1.23 13.72 -11.07
N THR A 7 -0.01 13.23 -11.13
CA THR A 7 -0.93 13.19 -9.99
C THR A 7 -0.38 12.34 -8.84
N TYR A 8 0.14 11.14 -9.15
CA TYR A 8 0.74 10.27 -8.12
C TYR A 8 2.04 10.84 -7.54
N SER A 9 2.75 11.70 -8.26
CA SER A 9 3.96 12.37 -7.75
C SER A 9 3.64 13.65 -6.96
N VAL A 10 2.43 14.19 -7.00
CA VAL A 10 2.07 15.46 -6.32
C VAL A 10 1.32 15.20 -5.01
N MET A 11 0.43 14.20 -4.99
CA MET A 11 -0.41 13.92 -3.81
C MET A 11 0.40 13.54 -2.55
N PRO A 12 1.41 12.66 -2.62
CA PRO A 12 2.21 12.32 -1.46
C PRO A 12 3.08 13.48 -0.98
N THR A 13 3.51 14.34 -1.90
CA THR A 13 4.35 15.52 -1.62
C THR A 13 3.60 16.60 -0.82
N LEU A 14 2.30 16.78 -1.08
CA LEU A 14 1.46 17.71 -0.34
C LEU A 14 1.15 17.22 1.09
N LEU A 15 1.14 15.90 1.30
CA LEU A 15 0.90 15.28 2.62
C LEU A 15 2.18 15.19 3.46
N VAL A 16 3.33 14.96 2.84
CA VAL A 16 4.65 14.93 3.50
C VAL A 16 5.32 16.29 3.29
N SER A 17 4.83 17.30 4.00
CA SER A 17 5.35 18.66 3.95
C SER A 17 6.87 18.67 4.16
N HIS A 18 7.60 19.22 3.18
CA HIS A 18 9.01 19.65 3.18
C HIS A 18 10.11 18.76 2.59
N MET A 19 9.87 17.49 2.21
CA MET A 19 11.00 16.64 1.77
C MET A 19 11.28 16.64 0.26
N VAL A 20 10.26 16.87 -0.56
CA VAL A 20 10.37 16.82 -2.02
C VAL A 20 9.65 18.03 -2.59
N SER A 21 10.29 18.84 -3.42
CA SER A 21 9.64 19.94 -4.11
C SER A 21 10.14 20.02 -5.54
N PHE A 22 9.24 19.84 -6.51
CA PHE A 22 9.55 20.07 -7.91
C PHE A 22 8.56 21.07 -8.50
N ASP A 23 9.06 21.92 -9.40
CA ASP A 23 8.28 22.99 -10.02
C ASP A 23 7.46 22.42 -11.20
N MET A 24 6.33 21.80 -10.85
CA MET A 24 5.37 21.26 -11.81
C MET A 24 4.88 22.34 -12.80
N GLU A 25 4.70 23.58 -12.33
CA GLU A 25 4.23 24.67 -13.18
C GLU A 25 5.24 25.00 -14.29
N ARG A 26 6.54 24.97 -13.99
CA ARG A 26 7.60 25.13 -14.98
C ARG A 26 7.65 23.99 -15.99
N ILE A 27 7.44 22.74 -15.57
CA ILE A 27 7.39 21.58 -16.48
C ILE A 27 6.21 21.73 -17.45
N LEU A 28 5.02 22.05 -16.95
CA LEU A 28 3.82 22.25 -17.76
C LEU A 28 3.98 23.41 -18.76
N ARG A 29 4.58 24.54 -18.34
CA ARG A 29 4.83 25.70 -19.23
C ARG A 29 5.78 25.39 -20.38
N LEU A 30 6.72 24.48 -20.18
CA LEU A 30 7.75 24.12 -21.16
C LEU A 30 7.40 22.90 -22.00
N MET A 31 6.28 22.25 -21.68
CA MET A 31 5.71 21.14 -22.42
C MET A 31 5.16 21.57 -23.77
N ARG A 32 5.41 20.78 -24.83
CA ARG A 32 4.94 21.03 -26.19
C ARG A 32 4.36 19.75 -26.78
N PRO A 33 3.15 19.79 -27.37
CA PRO A 33 2.61 18.65 -28.08
C PRO A 33 3.41 18.41 -29.38
N SER A 34 3.65 17.14 -29.69
CA SER A 34 4.09 16.63 -30.98
C SER A 34 3.08 15.59 -31.48
N LYS A 35 3.24 15.08 -32.70
CA LYS A 35 2.27 14.15 -33.32
C LYS A 35 1.94 12.95 -32.43
N ASP A 36 2.95 12.33 -31.83
CA ASP A 36 2.80 11.10 -31.02
C ASP A 36 3.40 11.23 -29.61
N GLU A 37 4.04 12.38 -29.32
CA GLU A 37 4.83 12.56 -28.12
C GLU A 37 4.62 13.93 -27.47
N VAL A 38 5.04 14.01 -26.22
CA VAL A 38 5.08 15.25 -25.45
C VAL A 38 6.53 15.63 -25.28
N LEU A 39 6.94 16.72 -25.91
CA LEU A 39 8.30 17.25 -25.87
C LEU A 39 8.42 18.31 -24.77
N ILE A 40 9.62 18.49 -24.25
CA ILE A 40 9.96 19.58 -23.32
C ILE A 40 10.97 20.47 -24.03
N LYS A 41 10.77 21.79 -24.00
CA LYS A 41 11.79 22.74 -24.49
C LYS A 41 13.11 22.52 -23.75
N GLU A 42 14.24 22.66 -24.44
CA GLU A 42 15.58 22.53 -23.87
C GLU A 42 15.79 23.40 -22.61
N SER A 43 15.21 24.61 -22.58
CA SER A 43 15.22 25.51 -21.40
C SER A 43 14.55 24.91 -20.14
N GLY A 44 13.87 23.77 -20.27
CA GLY A 44 13.22 23.01 -19.22
C GLY A 44 14.00 21.81 -18.71
N MET A 45 15.22 21.56 -19.21
CA MET A 45 16.04 20.40 -18.83
C MET A 45 16.15 20.24 -17.31
N HIS A 46 16.59 21.29 -16.61
CA HIS A 46 16.73 21.24 -15.15
C HIS A 46 15.42 21.00 -14.40
N ALA A 47 14.29 21.43 -14.96
CA ALA A 47 12.98 21.15 -14.35
C ALA A 47 12.62 19.67 -14.46
N VAL A 48 12.99 19.03 -15.58
CA VAL A 48 12.82 17.58 -15.79
C VAL A 48 13.76 16.78 -14.91
N GLU A 49 15.03 17.16 -14.80
CA GLU A 49 16.02 16.51 -13.91
C GLU A 49 15.53 16.51 -12.46
N ASN A 50 15.09 17.67 -11.97
CA ASN A 50 14.54 17.82 -10.62
C ASN A 50 13.30 16.96 -10.40
N PHE A 51 12.43 16.82 -11.40
CA PHE A 51 11.28 15.92 -11.33
C PHE A 51 11.69 14.45 -11.23
N ILE A 52 12.65 14.00 -12.04
CA ILE A 52 13.14 12.62 -12.01
C ILE A 52 13.76 12.31 -10.64
N MET A 53 14.59 13.22 -10.12
CA MET A 53 15.21 13.07 -8.80
C MET A 53 14.18 13.07 -7.68
N SER A 54 13.21 13.98 -7.74
CA SER A 54 12.09 14.04 -6.79
C SER A 54 11.31 12.74 -6.78
N ARG A 55 10.99 12.20 -7.97
CA ARG A 55 10.30 10.92 -8.10
C ARG A 55 11.11 9.78 -7.50
N TYR A 56 12.42 9.73 -7.74
CA TYR A 56 13.31 8.73 -7.14
C TYR A 56 13.28 8.79 -5.60
N GLN A 57 13.37 9.99 -5.02
CA GLN A 57 13.31 10.18 -3.57
C GLN A 57 11.95 9.76 -2.99
N MET A 58 10.84 10.08 -3.66
CA MET A 58 9.50 9.66 -3.24
C MET A 58 9.36 8.13 -3.18
N TYR A 59 9.92 7.40 -4.14
CA TYR A 59 9.91 5.93 -4.11
C TYR A 59 10.53 5.41 -2.81
N TRP A 60 11.69 5.91 -2.43
CA TRP A 60 12.37 5.45 -1.23
C TRP A 60 11.69 5.90 0.06
N GLN A 61 11.29 7.16 0.16
CA GLN A 61 10.80 7.74 1.41
C GLN A 61 9.34 7.39 1.70
N ILE A 62 8.52 7.18 0.67
CA ILE A 62 7.07 7.04 0.83
C ILE A 62 6.62 5.64 0.40
N TYR A 63 6.88 5.27 -0.85
CA TYR A 63 6.33 4.03 -1.41
C TYR A 63 7.00 2.77 -0.85
N PHE A 64 8.30 2.83 -0.58
CA PHE A 64 9.07 1.73 -0.01
C PHE A 64 9.28 1.87 1.50
N HIS A 65 8.51 2.74 2.16
CA HIS A 65 8.60 2.89 3.60
C HIS A 65 8.21 1.58 4.31
N PRO A 66 9.09 0.97 5.14
CA PRO A 66 8.85 -0.36 5.70
C PRO A 66 7.56 -0.48 6.53
N VAL A 67 7.17 0.59 7.22
CA VAL A 67 5.92 0.64 8.01
C VAL A 67 4.69 0.51 7.09
N SER A 68 4.64 1.24 5.98
CA SER A 68 3.51 1.17 5.04
C SER A 68 3.42 -0.22 4.40
N ARG A 69 4.57 -0.79 4.01
CA ARG A 69 4.67 -2.15 3.46
C ARG A 69 4.27 -3.20 4.49
N GLY A 70 4.63 -3.02 5.76
CA GLY A 70 4.19 -3.89 6.86
C GLY A 70 2.66 -3.90 7.01
N GLY A 71 2.02 -2.73 6.93
CA GLY A 71 0.56 -2.62 6.93
C GLY A 71 -0.10 -3.33 5.75
N GLU A 72 0.44 -3.19 4.54
CA GLU A 72 -0.04 -3.88 3.33
C GLU A 72 0.05 -5.41 3.47
N VAL A 73 1.19 -5.93 3.94
CA VAL A 73 1.37 -7.37 4.17
C VAL A 73 0.37 -7.89 5.20
N LEU A 74 0.16 -7.12 6.28
CA LEU A 74 -0.76 -7.49 7.34
C LEU A 74 -2.21 -7.55 6.84
N LEU A 75 -2.67 -6.51 6.13
CA LEU A 75 -4.01 -6.48 5.53
C LEU A 75 -4.22 -7.63 4.55
N ASN A 76 -3.23 -7.89 3.69
CA ASN A 76 -3.27 -8.99 2.73
C ASN A 76 -3.40 -10.35 3.45
N ASN A 77 -2.64 -10.54 4.53
CA ASN A 77 -2.72 -11.76 5.33
C ASN A 77 -4.08 -11.90 6.04
N CYS A 78 -4.68 -10.83 6.55
CA CYS A 78 -6.05 -10.86 7.08
C CYS A 78 -7.04 -11.37 6.03
N LEU A 79 -7.04 -10.76 4.83
CA LEU A 79 -7.99 -11.10 3.78
C LEU A 79 -7.78 -12.52 3.23
N LYS A 80 -6.52 -12.97 3.12
CA LYS A 80 -6.19 -14.36 2.76
C LYS A 80 -6.70 -15.35 3.81
N ARG A 81 -6.53 -15.06 5.10
CA ARG A 81 -7.03 -15.91 6.18
C ARG A 81 -8.56 -15.96 6.18
N ALA A 82 -9.22 -14.81 6.02
CA ALA A 82 -10.68 -14.75 5.91
C ALA A 82 -11.20 -15.58 4.73
N LYS A 83 -10.57 -15.47 3.54
CA LYS A 83 -10.91 -16.30 2.39
C LYS A 83 -10.71 -17.80 2.68
N GLN A 84 -9.57 -18.17 3.27
CA GLN A 84 -9.29 -19.55 3.62
C GLN A 84 -10.36 -20.15 4.55
N LEU A 85 -10.72 -19.43 5.61
CA LEU A 85 -11.76 -19.83 6.56
C LEU A 85 -13.12 -19.99 5.86
N TYR A 86 -13.46 -19.06 4.97
CA TYR A 86 -14.67 -19.14 4.14
C TYR A 86 -14.67 -20.41 3.26
N ASP A 87 -13.56 -20.70 2.57
CA ASP A 87 -13.41 -21.90 1.73
C ASP A 87 -13.49 -23.20 2.56
N GLU A 88 -13.06 -23.16 3.83
CA GLU A 88 -13.12 -24.28 4.79
C GLU A 88 -14.52 -24.46 5.43
N GLY A 89 -15.47 -23.57 5.14
CA GLY A 89 -16.82 -23.61 5.73
C GLY A 89 -16.85 -23.20 7.21
N TYR A 90 -15.88 -22.40 7.65
CA TYR A 90 -15.84 -21.85 9.00
C TYR A 90 -17.08 -20.99 9.29
N HIS A 91 -17.60 -21.08 10.52
CA HIS A 91 -18.72 -20.25 10.97
C HIS A 91 -18.19 -18.98 11.64
N PHE A 92 -18.31 -17.85 10.96
CA PHE A 92 -17.83 -16.58 11.50
C PHE A 92 -18.80 -16.02 12.53
N LYS A 93 -18.28 -15.33 13.55
CA LYS A 93 -19.11 -14.44 14.38
C LYS A 93 -19.61 -13.25 13.56
N MET A 94 -18.75 -12.74 12.67
CA MET A 94 -19.10 -11.72 11.69
C MET A 94 -18.82 -12.23 10.29
N GLU A 95 -19.87 -12.69 9.62
CA GLU A 95 -19.81 -13.22 8.26
C GLU A 95 -19.29 -12.15 7.27
N PRO A 96 -18.30 -12.46 6.43
CA PRO A 96 -17.67 -11.54 5.49
C PRO A 96 -18.57 -11.23 4.27
N THR A 97 -19.85 -10.90 4.46
CA THR A 97 -20.87 -10.92 3.39
C THR A 97 -20.50 -10.07 2.18
N ASP A 98 -19.91 -8.89 2.39
CA ASP A 98 -19.51 -7.99 1.30
C ASP A 98 -18.27 -8.50 0.55
N PHE A 99 -17.49 -9.39 1.16
CA PHE A 99 -16.33 -10.03 0.54
C PHE A 99 -16.68 -11.36 -0.14
N ILE A 100 -17.84 -11.98 0.11
CA ILE A 100 -18.20 -13.27 -0.51
C ILE A 100 -18.13 -13.19 -2.05
N PRO A 101 -18.74 -12.20 -2.73
CA PRO A 101 -18.62 -12.10 -4.19
C PRO A 101 -17.17 -11.90 -4.66
N PHE A 102 -16.35 -11.23 -3.84
CA PHE A 102 -14.92 -11.07 -4.10
C PHE A 102 -14.16 -12.40 -3.97
N PHE A 103 -14.47 -13.21 -2.96
CA PHE A 103 -13.85 -14.52 -2.75
C PHE A 103 -14.24 -15.55 -3.82
N GLU A 104 -15.49 -15.50 -4.30
CA GLU A 104 -16.02 -16.36 -5.35
C GLU A 104 -15.67 -15.89 -6.78
N GLY A 105 -15.17 -14.66 -6.94
CA GLY A 105 -14.91 -14.06 -8.25
C GLY A 105 -16.17 -13.70 -9.03
N THR A 106 -17.29 -13.50 -8.34
CA THR A 106 -18.63 -13.20 -8.89
C THR A 106 -19.05 -11.74 -8.67
N MET A 107 -18.16 -10.91 -8.12
CA MET A 107 -18.43 -9.51 -7.75
C MET A 107 -18.82 -8.63 -8.95
N THR A 108 -19.92 -7.89 -8.80
CA THR A 108 -20.34 -6.87 -9.78
C THR A 108 -19.61 -5.55 -9.59
N ILE A 109 -19.74 -4.64 -10.56
CA ILE A 109 -19.16 -3.29 -10.47
C ILE A 109 -19.77 -2.51 -9.31
N GLU A 110 -21.08 -2.62 -9.11
CA GLU A 110 -21.80 -1.94 -8.04
C GLU A 110 -21.31 -2.44 -6.67
N GLN A 111 -21.19 -3.76 -6.48
CA GLN A 111 -20.64 -4.34 -5.26
C GLN A 111 -19.19 -3.90 -5.01
N TYR A 112 -18.37 -3.82 -6.06
CA TYR A 112 -17.00 -3.37 -5.95
C TYR A 112 -16.88 -1.91 -5.51
N ILE A 113 -17.78 -1.04 -5.98
CA ILE A 113 -17.80 0.39 -5.61
C ILE A 113 -18.22 0.57 -4.14
N GLU A 114 -19.16 -0.25 -3.65
CA GLU A 114 -19.61 -0.23 -2.26
C GLU A 114 -18.56 -0.79 -1.28
N LEU A 115 -17.63 -1.63 -1.75
CA LEU A 115 -16.55 -2.20 -0.94
C LEU A 115 -15.40 -1.18 -0.73
N ASP A 116 -15.64 -0.19 0.12
CA ASP A 116 -14.68 0.88 0.43
C ASP A 116 -13.82 0.62 1.69
N GLU A 117 -12.95 1.58 2.02
CA GLU A 117 -12.08 1.50 3.21
C GLU A 117 -12.89 1.36 4.52
N ALA A 118 -14.04 2.02 4.64
CA ALA A 118 -14.85 1.98 5.85
C ALA A 118 -15.44 0.59 6.07
N VAL A 119 -15.89 -0.08 5.00
CA VAL A 119 -16.36 -1.47 5.03
C VAL A 119 -15.22 -2.41 5.44
N VAL A 120 -14.05 -2.29 4.82
CA VAL A 120 -12.87 -3.10 5.17
C VAL A 120 -12.51 -2.94 6.65
N VAL A 121 -12.44 -1.69 7.13
CA VAL A 121 -12.12 -1.38 8.54
C VAL A 121 -13.20 -1.91 9.50
N TYR A 122 -14.48 -1.87 9.11
CA TYR A 122 -15.56 -2.44 9.90
C TYR A 122 -15.37 -3.95 10.14
N TYR A 123 -15.12 -4.72 9.07
CA TYR A 123 -14.87 -6.15 9.20
C TYR A 123 -13.63 -6.47 10.03
N LEU A 124 -12.52 -5.77 9.79
CA LEU A 124 -11.31 -5.95 10.58
C LEU A 124 -11.56 -5.68 12.07
N LYS A 125 -12.34 -4.64 12.42
CA LYS A 125 -12.72 -4.38 13.82
C LYS A 125 -13.58 -5.49 14.41
N ALA A 126 -14.50 -6.05 13.63
CA ALA A 126 -15.33 -7.17 14.07
C ALA A 126 -14.48 -8.43 14.30
N TRP A 127 -13.56 -8.73 13.38
CA TRP A 127 -12.72 -9.92 13.43
C TRP A 127 -11.66 -9.89 14.54
N VAL A 128 -11.37 -8.75 15.16
CA VAL A 128 -10.60 -8.69 16.42
C VAL A 128 -11.18 -9.60 17.51
N ARG A 129 -12.49 -9.91 17.44
CA ARG A 129 -13.18 -10.76 18.41
C ARG A 129 -13.58 -12.13 17.85
N GLU A 130 -13.11 -12.49 16.66
CA GLU A 130 -13.35 -13.79 16.04
C GLU A 130 -12.71 -14.91 16.86
N ASP A 131 -13.24 -16.13 16.76
CA ASP A 131 -12.67 -17.30 17.47
C ASP A 131 -11.38 -17.82 16.80
N ASP A 132 -11.21 -17.63 15.50
CA ASP A 132 -9.95 -17.98 14.82
C ASP A 132 -8.80 -17.09 15.33
N GLU A 133 -7.86 -17.70 16.04
CA GLU A 133 -6.74 -17.00 16.68
C GLU A 133 -5.89 -16.22 15.67
N ILE A 134 -5.72 -16.76 14.46
CA ILE A 134 -4.90 -16.13 13.40
C ILE A 134 -5.61 -14.89 12.86
N LEU A 135 -6.87 -15.01 12.43
CA LEU A 135 -7.64 -13.88 11.91
C LEU A 135 -7.82 -12.79 12.97
N SER A 136 -8.06 -13.19 14.22
CA SER A 136 -8.17 -12.30 15.37
C SER A 136 -6.88 -11.53 15.63
N ASP A 137 -5.73 -12.21 15.68
CA ASP A 137 -4.42 -11.59 15.88
C ASP A 137 -4.07 -10.62 14.75
N LEU A 138 -4.22 -11.04 13.49
CA LEU A 138 -3.89 -10.22 12.33
C LEU A 138 -4.77 -8.96 12.26
N SER A 139 -6.08 -9.11 12.51
CA SER A 139 -7.03 -7.99 12.53
C SER A 139 -6.73 -7.03 13.68
N ARG A 140 -6.44 -7.55 14.88
CA ARG A 140 -6.05 -6.75 16.05
C ARG A 140 -4.79 -5.94 15.76
N ARG A 141 -3.77 -6.60 15.17
CA ARG A 141 -2.51 -5.94 14.78
C ARG A 141 -2.77 -4.78 13.82
N PHE A 142 -3.63 -4.98 12.83
CA PHE A 142 -3.93 -3.95 11.83
C PHE A 142 -4.64 -2.76 12.47
N ILE A 143 -5.69 -3.01 13.25
CA ILE A 143 -6.48 -1.97 13.93
C ILE A 143 -5.65 -1.19 14.94
N ASN A 144 -4.78 -1.86 15.70
CA ASN A 144 -3.95 -1.22 16.72
C ASN A 144 -2.60 -0.72 16.21
N ARG A 145 -2.32 -0.85 14.91
CA ARG A 145 -1.02 -0.52 14.28
C ARG A 145 0.18 -1.25 14.92
N ASP A 146 -0.03 -2.48 15.38
CA ASP A 146 1.02 -3.39 15.88
C ASP A 146 1.58 -4.22 14.71
N LEU A 147 2.37 -3.55 13.87
CA LEU A 147 2.88 -4.10 12.62
C LEU A 147 4.01 -5.12 12.84
N PHE A 148 4.19 -6.02 11.87
CA PHE A 148 5.33 -6.92 11.88
C PHE A 148 6.66 -6.16 11.86
N LYS A 149 7.62 -6.66 12.64
CA LYS A 149 9.01 -6.21 12.54
C LYS A 149 9.53 -6.51 11.12
N HIS A 150 10.39 -5.65 10.61
CA HIS A 150 11.05 -5.84 9.33
C HIS A 150 12.57 -5.91 9.53
N MET A 151 13.23 -6.73 8.73
CA MET A 151 14.68 -6.79 8.66
C MET A 151 15.09 -6.71 7.18
N PRO A 152 15.96 -5.77 6.79
CA PRO A 152 16.48 -5.73 5.43
C PRO A 152 17.30 -7.00 5.16
N PHE A 153 17.14 -7.56 3.96
CA PHE A 153 17.86 -8.75 3.52
C PHE A 153 18.66 -8.42 2.26
N ASP A 154 19.97 -8.63 2.33
CA ASP A 154 20.92 -8.31 1.26
C ASP A 154 21.33 -9.53 0.42
N GLY A 155 20.72 -10.70 0.67
CA GLY A 155 21.08 -11.96 0.03
C GLY A 155 22.12 -12.79 0.78
N SER A 156 22.57 -12.35 1.96
CA SER A 156 23.43 -13.14 2.86
C SER A 156 22.72 -14.33 3.51
N ILE A 157 23.41 -15.15 4.30
CA ILE A 157 22.80 -16.22 5.10
C ILE A 157 22.27 -15.60 6.39
N ILE A 158 20.98 -15.75 6.66
CA ILE A 158 20.40 -15.41 7.97
C ILE A 158 20.63 -16.57 8.93
N THR A 159 21.32 -16.32 10.03
CA THR A 159 21.55 -17.32 11.08
C THR A 159 20.34 -17.45 12.01
N ILE A 160 20.19 -18.63 12.64
CA ILE A 160 19.12 -18.87 13.64
C ILE A 160 19.25 -17.88 14.80
N THR A 161 20.47 -17.53 15.20
CA THR A 161 20.74 -16.56 16.26
C THR A 161 20.20 -15.18 15.89
N GLU A 162 20.48 -14.68 14.68
CA GLU A 162 19.97 -13.39 14.20
C GLU A 162 18.43 -13.37 14.15
N LEU A 163 17.80 -14.47 13.74
CA LEU A 163 16.32 -14.59 13.77
C LEU A 163 15.78 -14.59 15.19
N THR A 164 16.44 -15.30 16.10
CA THR A 164 16.04 -15.41 17.50
C THR A 164 16.14 -14.04 18.17
N ASP A 165 17.27 -13.35 18.00
CA ASP A 165 17.47 -12.00 18.52
C ASP A 165 16.44 -11.01 17.96
N PHE A 166 16.13 -11.10 16.66
CA PHE A 166 15.12 -10.26 16.04
C PHE A 166 13.71 -10.49 16.62
N ILE A 167 13.32 -11.75 16.85
CA ILE A 167 12.01 -12.09 17.42
C ILE A 167 11.91 -11.60 18.87
N TYR A 168 12.92 -11.86 19.70
CA TYR A 168 12.87 -11.62 21.15
C TYR A 168 13.37 -10.24 21.60
N SER A 169 13.87 -9.39 20.69
CA SER A 169 14.47 -8.08 21.05
C SER A 169 13.50 -6.98 21.48
N SER A 170 12.18 -7.17 21.49
CA SER A 170 11.15 -6.28 22.10
C SER A 170 9.78 -6.91 21.95
#